data_AF-A0ABD2X9T8-F1
#
_entry.id   AF-A0ABD2X9T8-F1
#
_cell.length_a   1.000
_cell.length_b   1.000
_cell.length_c   1.000
_cell.angle_alpha   90.00
_cell.angle_beta   90.00
_cell.angle_gamma   90.00
#
_symmetry.space_group_name_H-M   'P 1'
#
loop_
_entity.id
_entity.type
_entity.pdbx_description
1 polymer ?
#
loop_
_entity_poly.entity_id
_entity_poly.type
_entity_poly.pdbx_seq_one_letter_code
_entity_poly.pdbx_strand_id
1 'polypeptide(L)'
;METTKVDVRDKWGNTPLHLAIPSLAYNILDLVRSLLQIGADPNLANDEGSTPMHLICKRRCFDRLGQLFWRISDEMGKPVRVDARDKTGKTPLHYALEYHHHEMVELPLRNGTDPNAEGLNLPFLISKTHFYPSVAKTFFKICAELDLRVRVDAKDESGRTPLRWAVTRLSPNIVDVLLDNGADLSSFVFPTESDFAEKLAAPR
;
A
#
# COMPACT_ATOMS: atom_id res chain seq x y z
N MET A 1 23.36 -6.40 33.07
CA MET A 1 22.44 -5.67 32.19
C MET A 1 21.62 -6.72 31.48
N GLU A 2 20.36 -6.91 31.86
CA GLU A 2 19.46 -7.78 31.09
C GLU A 2 19.35 -7.19 29.68
N THR A 3 19.75 -7.97 28.68
CA THR A 3 19.49 -7.64 27.27
C THR A 3 17.99 -7.79 27.07
N THR A 4 17.23 -6.70 27.23
CA THR A 4 15.79 -6.70 27.00
C THR A 4 15.53 -7.18 25.58
N LYS A 5 14.95 -8.36 25.44
CA LYS A 5 14.66 -8.96 24.14
C LYS A 5 13.46 -8.21 23.53
N VAL A 6 13.73 -7.12 22.83
CA VAL A 6 12.70 -6.22 22.29
C VAL A 6 11.83 -6.86 21.22
N ASP A 7 12.34 -7.85 20.49
CA ASP A 7 11.62 -8.53 19.40
C ASP A 7 10.99 -9.87 19.80
N VAL A 8 10.59 -10.01 21.07
CA VAL A 8 9.80 -11.18 21.51
C VAL A 8 8.51 -11.28 20.72
N ARG A 9 8.14 -12.50 20.32
CA ARG A 9 6.93 -12.75 19.55
C ARG A 9 5.85 -13.37 20.41
N ASP A 10 4.62 -12.90 20.26
CA ASP A 10 3.45 -13.59 20.81
C ASP A 10 3.08 -14.84 19.97
N LYS A 11 1.96 -15.48 20.33
CA LYS A 11 1.48 -16.70 19.64
C LYS A 11 1.03 -16.51 18.19
N TRP A 12 0.99 -15.26 17.71
CA TRP A 12 0.66 -14.89 16.33
C TRP A 12 1.87 -14.28 15.61
N GLY A 13 3.06 -14.41 16.19
CA GLY A 13 4.29 -13.87 15.62
C GLY A 13 4.43 -12.36 15.78
N ASN A 14 3.53 -11.66 16.49
CA ASN A 14 3.59 -10.22 16.64
C ASN A 14 4.71 -9.84 17.61
N THR A 15 5.55 -8.89 17.19
CA THR A 15 6.52 -8.21 18.07
C THR A 15 5.84 -7.07 18.83
N PRO A 16 6.48 -6.48 19.86
CA PRO A 16 5.96 -5.27 20.52
C PRO A 16 5.67 -4.12 19.54
N LEU A 17 6.44 -3.99 18.44
CA LEU A 17 6.13 -3.02 17.38
C LEU A 17 4.79 -3.30 16.70
N HIS A 18 4.50 -4.57 16.40
CA HIS A 18 3.21 -4.97 15.81
C HIS A 18 2.03 -4.64 16.74
N LEU A 19 2.21 -4.82 18.05
CA LEU A 19 1.16 -4.55 19.04
C LEU A 19 1.00 -3.06 19.36
N ALA A 20 2.08 -2.27 19.24
CA ALA A 20 2.04 -0.83 19.48
C ALA A 20 1.21 -0.08 18.43
N ILE A 21 1.31 -0.48 17.16
CA ILE A 21 0.69 0.22 16.02
C ILE A 21 -0.85 0.23 16.05
N PRO A 22 -1.57 -0.87 16.32
CA PRO A 22 -3.02 -0.86 16.42
C PRO A 22 -3.53 -0.36 17.77
N SER A 23 -2.66 -0.07 18.74
CA SER A 23 -3.09 0.33 20.08
C SER A 23 -3.84 1.68 20.05
N LEU A 24 -4.82 1.82 20.96
CA LEU A 24 -5.52 3.08 21.23
C LEU A 24 -4.77 3.95 22.25
N ALA A 25 -3.48 3.67 22.49
CA ALA A 25 -2.69 4.42 23.44
C ALA A 25 -2.60 5.88 23.01
N TYR A 26 -2.83 6.80 23.96
CA TYR A 26 -2.72 8.26 23.75
C TYR A 26 -1.35 8.69 23.21
N ASN A 27 -0.32 7.85 23.37
CA ASN A 27 1.06 8.18 23.00
C ASN A 27 1.73 7.09 22.13
N ILE A 28 1.02 6.63 21.11
CA ILE A 28 1.55 5.66 20.13
C ILE A 28 2.88 6.10 19.48
N LEU A 29 3.06 7.40 19.22
CA LEU A 29 4.27 7.94 18.59
C LEU A 29 5.50 7.73 19.48
N ASP A 30 5.40 8.05 20.77
CA ASP A 30 6.52 7.87 21.69
C ASP A 30 6.76 6.40 22.02
N LEU A 31 5.70 5.57 22.06
CA LEU A 31 5.84 4.12 22.23
C LEU A 31 6.62 3.51 21.06
N VAL A 32 6.21 3.79 19.82
CA VAL A 32 6.91 3.29 18.63
C VAL A 32 8.32 3.84 18.55
N ARG A 33 8.53 5.12 18.86
CA ARG A 33 9.88 5.72 18.94
C ARG A 33 10.76 4.98 19.94
N SER A 34 10.26 4.75 21.15
CA SER A 34 11.02 4.10 22.22
C SER A 34 11.41 2.68 21.80
N LEU A 35 10.48 1.93 21.22
CA LEU A 35 10.74 0.58 20.73
C LEU A 35 11.84 0.55 19.65
N LEU A 36 11.78 1.45 18.67
CA LEU A 36 12.83 1.54 17.64
C LEU A 36 14.19 1.96 18.23
N GLN A 37 14.20 2.91 19.17
CA GLN A 37 15.42 3.40 19.83
C GLN A 37 16.12 2.36 20.72
N ILE A 38 15.37 1.43 21.33
CA ILE A 38 15.96 0.29 22.05
C ILE A 38 16.33 -0.88 21.13
N GLY A 39 16.22 -0.69 19.81
CA GLY A 39 16.72 -1.62 18.81
C GLY A 39 15.69 -2.62 18.27
N ALA A 40 14.38 -2.37 18.40
CA ALA A 40 13.38 -3.19 17.71
C ALA A 40 13.67 -3.26 16.20
N ASP A 41 13.46 -4.43 15.60
CA ASP A 41 13.61 -4.57 14.15
C ASP A 41 12.30 -4.15 13.43
N PRO A 42 12.34 -3.09 12.60
CA PRO A 42 11.15 -2.57 11.92
C PRO A 42 10.62 -3.49 10.81
N ASN A 43 11.38 -4.53 10.43
CA ASN A 43 11.11 -5.35 9.24
C ASN A 43 10.63 -6.77 9.54
N LEU A 44 10.53 -7.15 10.83
CA LEU A 44 10.02 -8.46 11.22
C LEU A 44 8.57 -8.60 10.78
N ALA A 45 8.26 -9.73 10.16
CA ALA A 45 6.90 -10.12 9.83
C ALA A 45 6.31 -10.99 10.93
N ASN A 46 5.03 -10.77 11.23
CA ASN A 46 4.22 -11.68 12.03
C ASN A 46 3.82 -12.94 11.24
N ASP A 47 3.00 -13.81 11.85
CA ASP A 47 2.60 -15.07 11.20
C ASP A 47 1.71 -14.86 9.98
N GLU A 48 1.14 -13.67 9.77
CA GLU A 48 0.41 -13.31 8.55
C GLU A 48 1.33 -12.76 7.45
N GLY A 49 2.64 -12.70 7.68
CA GLY A 49 3.59 -12.03 6.80
C GLY A 49 3.52 -10.50 6.87
N SER A 50 2.64 -9.94 7.72
CA SER A 50 2.51 -8.49 7.88
C SER A 50 3.70 -7.97 8.67
N THR A 51 4.39 -6.96 8.14
CA THR A 51 5.39 -6.15 8.86
C THR A 51 4.73 -4.97 9.58
N PRO A 52 5.41 -4.29 10.51
CA PRO A 52 4.94 -3.03 11.08
C PRO A 52 4.45 -2.01 10.04
N MET A 53 5.15 -1.88 8.90
CA MET A 53 4.75 -0.95 7.84
C MET A 53 3.41 -1.32 7.19
N HIS A 54 3.06 -2.62 7.09
CA HIS A 54 1.72 -3.02 6.66
C HIS A 54 0.65 -2.50 7.61
N LEU A 55 0.88 -2.62 8.92
CA LEU A 55 -0.06 -2.18 9.95
C LEU A 55 -0.22 -0.65 9.97
N ILE A 56 0.88 0.09 9.75
CA ILE A 56 0.86 1.55 9.62
C ILE A 56 0.00 1.94 8.42
N CYS A 57 0.21 1.33 7.25
CA CYS A 57 -0.56 1.62 6.05
C CYS A 57 -2.05 1.22 6.15
N LYS A 58 -2.39 0.21 6.96
CA LYS A 58 -3.80 -0.17 7.25
C LYS A 58 -4.52 0.83 8.15
N ARG A 59 -3.80 1.62 8.94
CA ARG A 59 -4.39 2.46 9.99
C ARG A 59 -4.82 3.81 9.44
N ARG A 60 -6.13 4.10 9.49
CA ARG A 60 -6.70 5.36 8.99
C ARG A 60 -6.09 6.60 9.66
N CYS A 61 -5.72 7.59 8.85
CA CYS A 61 -5.36 8.95 9.27
C CYS A 61 -4.17 9.05 10.25
N PHE A 62 -3.02 8.45 9.92
CA PHE A 62 -1.85 8.53 10.80
C PHE A 62 -0.50 8.63 10.07
N ASP A 63 -0.43 9.49 9.06
CA ASP A 63 0.79 9.74 8.24
C ASP A 63 2.01 10.13 9.09
N ARG A 64 1.77 10.83 10.21
CA ARG A 64 2.82 11.19 11.18
C ARG A 64 3.52 9.96 11.76
N LEU A 65 2.82 8.84 11.97
CA LEU A 65 3.45 7.61 12.45
C LEU A 65 4.33 6.99 11.37
N GLY A 66 3.88 6.96 10.12
CA GLY A 66 4.69 6.46 9.00
C GLY A 66 5.98 7.26 8.81
N GLN A 67 5.88 8.59 8.81
CA GLN A 67 7.05 9.48 8.73
C GLN A 67 8.01 9.30 9.93
N LEU A 68 7.46 9.22 11.15
CA LEU A 68 8.26 9.00 12.36
C LEU A 68 8.97 7.64 12.32
N PHE A 69 8.23 6.58 11.97
CA PHE A 69 8.71 5.22 11.89
C PHE A 69 9.84 5.12 10.88
N TRP A 70 9.66 5.72 9.70
CA TRP A 70 10.70 5.79 8.67
C TRP A 70 11.96 6.47 9.18
N ARG A 71 11.81 7.72 9.65
CA ARG A 71 12.94 8.55 10.08
C ARG A 71 13.76 7.87 11.16
N ILE A 72 13.12 7.33 12.20
CA ILE A 72 13.87 6.67 13.28
C ILE A 72 14.51 5.37 12.79
N SER A 73 13.82 4.59 11.96
CA SER A 73 14.39 3.35 11.42
C SER A 73 15.65 3.64 10.59
N ASP A 74 15.64 4.72 9.80
CA ASP A 74 16.80 5.21 9.05
C ASP A 74 17.93 5.71 9.96
N GLU A 75 17.62 6.56 10.96
CA GLU A 75 18.57 7.03 11.98
C GLU A 75 19.24 5.87 12.74
N MET A 76 18.52 4.77 12.96
CA MET A 76 19.02 3.56 13.63
C MET A 76 19.77 2.61 12.69
N GLY A 77 19.92 2.94 11.40
CA GLY A 77 20.60 2.10 10.42
C GLY A 77 19.83 0.82 10.05
N LYS A 78 18.51 0.81 10.26
CA LYS A 78 17.61 -0.31 9.95
C LYS A 78 16.54 0.14 8.94
N PRO A 79 16.91 0.36 7.66
CA PRO A 79 15.98 0.91 6.67
C PRO A 79 14.72 0.06 6.55
N VAL A 80 13.58 0.72 6.39
CA VAL A 80 12.27 0.05 6.33
C VAL A 80 12.08 -0.62 4.97
N ARG A 81 11.78 -1.91 4.99
CA ARG A 81 11.46 -2.72 3.82
C ARG A 81 10.01 -2.48 3.40
N VAL A 82 9.84 -1.85 2.23
CA VAL A 82 8.53 -1.44 1.67
C VAL A 82 7.94 -2.39 0.64
N ASP A 83 8.70 -3.38 0.19
CA ASP A 83 8.32 -4.38 -0.81
C ASP A 83 7.91 -5.74 -0.19
N ALA A 84 7.97 -5.85 1.14
CA ALA A 84 7.54 -7.05 1.86
C ALA A 84 6.09 -7.40 1.51
N ARG A 85 5.81 -8.69 1.30
CA ARG A 85 4.47 -9.21 0.99
C ARG A 85 3.91 -9.99 2.16
N ASP A 86 2.66 -9.70 2.52
CA ASP A 86 1.90 -10.53 3.44
C ASP A 86 1.42 -11.83 2.76
N LYS A 87 0.73 -12.70 3.52
CA LYS A 87 0.17 -13.96 3.01
C LYS A 87 -0.84 -13.81 1.88
N THR A 88 -1.39 -12.62 1.68
CA THR A 88 -2.30 -12.31 0.55
C THR A 88 -1.56 -11.74 -0.66
N GLY A 89 -0.23 -11.62 -0.59
CA GLY A 89 0.61 -11.03 -1.62
C GLY A 89 0.62 -9.50 -1.61
N LYS A 90 -0.07 -8.85 -0.66
CA LYS A 90 -0.14 -7.39 -0.57
C LYS A 90 1.11 -6.84 0.10
N THR A 91 1.59 -5.71 -0.40
CA THR A 91 2.66 -4.89 0.20
C THR A 91 2.09 -3.72 1.00
N PRO A 92 2.88 -3.01 1.81
CA PRO A 92 2.41 -1.80 2.48
C PRO A 92 1.83 -0.73 1.53
N LEU A 93 2.39 -0.59 0.33
CA LEU A 93 1.85 0.34 -0.69
C LEU A 93 0.44 -0.06 -1.15
N HIS A 94 0.11 -1.35 -1.19
CA HIS A 94 -1.25 -1.79 -1.48
C HIS A 94 -2.22 -1.24 -0.43
N TYR A 95 -1.87 -1.39 0.84
CA TYR A 95 -2.72 -0.89 1.92
C TYR A 95 -2.79 0.64 1.91
N ALA A 96 -1.71 1.35 1.58
CA ALA A 96 -1.74 2.82 1.46
C ALA A 96 -2.71 3.29 0.35
N LEU A 97 -2.73 2.61 -0.80
CA LEU A 97 -3.67 2.90 -1.90
C LEU A 97 -5.11 2.51 -1.55
N GLU A 98 -5.30 1.34 -0.93
CA GLU A 98 -6.62 0.80 -0.53
C GLU A 98 -7.29 1.63 0.57
N TYR A 99 -6.51 2.17 1.51
CA TYR A 99 -7.00 3.03 2.60
C TYR A 99 -6.83 4.54 2.33
N HIS A 100 -6.34 4.89 1.14
CA HIS A 100 -6.28 6.27 0.62
C HIS A 100 -5.36 7.21 1.41
N HIS A 101 -4.18 6.71 1.80
CA HIS A 101 -3.17 7.47 2.54
C HIS A 101 -2.12 8.05 1.59
N HIS A 102 -2.24 9.35 1.29
CA HIS A 102 -1.43 10.03 0.28
C HIS A 102 0.07 9.99 0.62
N GLU A 103 0.44 10.32 1.85
CA GLU A 103 1.82 10.35 2.34
C GLU A 103 2.44 8.95 2.37
N MET A 104 1.63 7.94 2.69
CA MET A 104 2.07 6.53 2.70
C MET A 104 2.15 5.92 1.29
N VAL A 105 1.68 6.62 0.26
CA VAL A 105 1.96 6.31 -1.15
C VAL A 105 3.29 6.92 -1.57
N GLU A 106 3.56 8.16 -1.15
CA GLU A 106 4.77 8.89 -1.51
C GLU A 106 6.05 8.28 -0.93
N LEU A 107 6.03 7.95 0.36
CA LEU A 107 7.21 7.43 1.06
C LEU A 107 7.79 6.16 0.39
N PRO A 108 7.01 5.10 0.11
CA PRO A 108 7.54 3.92 -0.59
C PRO A 108 8.09 4.22 -1.99
N LEU A 109 7.38 5.05 -2.78
CA LEU A 109 7.79 5.36 -4.16
C LEU A 109 9.10 6.14 -4.20
N ARG A 110 9.26 7.17 -3.36
CA ARG A 110 10.50 7.95 -3.27
C ARG A 110 11.69 7.12 -2.78
N ASN A 111 11.42 6.03 -2.07
CA ASN A 111 12.44 5.13 -1.53
C ASN A 111 12.64 3.87 -2.39
N GLY A 112 12.34 3.96 -3.68
CA GLY A 112 12.74 2.96 -4.69
C GLY A 112 11.77 1.81 -4.88
N THR A 113 10.51 1.94 -4.44
CA THR A 113 9.48 0.94 -4.79
C THR A 113 9.23 0.99 -6.30
N ASP A 114 9.48 -0.11 -7.00
CA ASP A 114 9.12 -0.26 -8.41
C ASP A 114 7.60 -0.43 -8.54
N PRO A 115 6.86 0.53 -9.14
CA PRO A 115 5.41 0.42 -9.30
C PRO A 115 4.98 -0.71 -10.24
N ASN A 116 5.91 -1.29 -10.99
CA ASN A 116 5.68 -2.39 -11.93
C ASN A 116 6.13 -3.76 -11.41
N ALA A 117 6.59 -3.86 -10.16
CA ALA A 117 7.10 -5.12 -9.64
C ALA A 117 6.04 -6.23 -9.76
N GLU A 118 6.48 -7.40 -10.19
CA GLU A 118 5.61 -8.52 -10.57
C GLU A 118 4.69 -8.92 -9.41
N GLY A 119 3.38 -8.95 -9.64
CA GLY A 119 2.38 -9.29 -8.62
C GLY A 119 1.92 -8.13 -7.73
N LEU A 120 2.45 -6.91 -7.89
CA LEU A 120 1.89 -5.72 -7.23
C LEU A 120 0.56 -5.29 -7.84
N ASN A 121 0.41 -5.39 -9.17
CA ASN A 121 -0.82 -5.05 -9.88
C ASN A 121 -1.40 -3.66 -9.50
N LEU A 122 -0.55 -2.66 -9.19
CA LEU A 122 -0.99 -1.36 -8.65
C LEU A 122 -1.98 -0.62 -9.56
N PRO A 123 -1.86 -0.64 -10.90
CA PRO A 123 -2.86 -0.07 -11.78
C PRO A 123 -4.27 -0.67 -11.57
N PHE A 124 -4.37 -1.98 -11.29
CA PHE A 124 -5.65 -2.61 -10.95
C PHE A 124 -6.15 -2.17 -9.59
N LEU A 125 -5.28 -1.98 -8.62
CA LEU A 125 -5.67 -1.46 -7.32
C LEU A 125 -6.22 -0.04 -7.44
N ILE A 126 -5.60 0.81 -8.27
CA ILE A 126 -6.09 2.16 -8.60
C ILE A 126 -7.49 2.11 -9.21
N SER A 127 -7.78 1.12 -10.08
CA SER A 127 -9.13 0.94 -10.61
C SER A 127 -10.21 0.71 -9.53
N LYS A 128 -9.82 0.27 -8.33
CA LYS A 128 -10.71 0.03 -7.18
C LYS A 128 -10.92 1.26 -6.30
N THR A 129 -10.11 2.32 -6.41
CA THR A 129 -10.18 3.53 -5.56
C THR A 129 -11.26 4.53 -5.99
N HIS A 130 -12.38 4.04 -6.51
CA HIS A 130 -13.46 4.84 -7.11
C HIS A 130 -14.01 5.98 -6.23
N PHE A 131 -14.14 5.77 -4.92
CA PHE A 131 -14.60 6.81 -3.99
C PHE A 131 -13.53 7.87 -3.68
N TYR A 132 -12.26 7.59 -4.02
CA TYR A 132 -11.11 8.43 -3.65
C TYR A 132 -10.15 8.56 -4.84
N PRO A 133 -10.56 9.18 -5.96
CA PRO A 133 -9.71 9.34 -7.14
C PRO A 133 -8.48 10.23 -6.86
N SER A 134 -8.49 11.00 -5.77
CA SER A 134 -7.36 11.80 -5.33
C SER A 134 -6.11 10.94 -5.09
N VAL A 135 -6.23 9.76 -4.47
CA VAL A 135 -5.05 8.92 -4.19
C VAL A 135 -4.45 8.36 -5.49
N ALA A 136 -5.29 8.04 -6.48
CA ALA A 136 -4.84 7.62 -7.80
C ALA A 136 -4.06 8.73 -8.52
N LYS A 137 -4.59 9.96 -8.47
CA LYS A 137 -3.90 11.16 -9.01
C LYS A 137 -2.55 11.39 -8.32
N THR A 138 -2.51 11.27 -7.00
CA THR A 138 -1.26 11.39 -6.22
C THR A 138 -0.25 10.33 -6.62
N PHE A 139 -0.66 9.05 -6.73
CA PHE A 139 0.23 7.97 -7.15
C PHE A 139 0.88 8.24 -8.51
N PHE A 140 0.07 8.57 -9.52
CA PHE A 140 0.59 8.83 -10.87
C PHE A 140 1.44 10.10 -10.93
N LYS A 141 1.04 11.16 -10.22
CA LYS A 141 1.83 12.39 -10.10
C LYS A 141 3.22 12.10 -9.53
N ILE A 142 3.31 11.34 -8.43
CA ILE A 142 4.61 11.00 -7.81
C ILE A 142 5.43 10.11 -8.75
N CYS A 143 4.81 9.14 -9.42
CA CYS A 143 5.52 8.33 -10.41
C CYS A 143 6.10 9.19 -11.54
N ALA A 144 5.33 10.16 -12.07
CA ALA A 144 5.80 11.09 -13.08
C ALA A 144 6.95 11.99 -12.58
N GLU A 145 6.85 12.52 -11.35
CA GLU A 145 7.92 13.31 -10.71
C GLU A 145 9.23 12.53 -10.54
N LEU A 146 9.13 11.22 -10.36
CA LEU A 146 10.26 10.31 -10.17
C LEU A 146 10.72 9.63 -11.48
N ASP A 147 10.16 10.01 -12.63
CA ASP A 147 10.37 9.34 -13.93
C ASP A 147 10.11 7.81 -13.90
N LEU A 148 9.20 7.38 -13.02
CA LEU A 148 8.74 6.00 -12.91
C LEU A 148 7.63 5.75 -13.92
N ARG A 149 7.95 5.07 -15.02
CA ARG A 149 6.97 4.69 -16.05
C ARG A 149 6.09 3.53 -15.59
N VAL A 150 4.87 3.82 -15.17
CA VAL A 150 3.89 2.82 -14.77
C VAL A 150 3.31 2.11 -16.00
N ARG A 151 3.25 0.78 -15.97
CA ARG A 151 2.59 -0.05 -17.00
C ARG A 151 1.07 0.00 -16.82
N VAL A 152 0.46 1.09 -17.27
CA VAL A 152 -0.98 1.37 -17.08
C VAL A 152 -1.88 0.30 -17.71
N ASP A 153 -1.47 -0.28 -18.84
CA ASP A 153 -2.22 -1.32 -19.56
C ASP A 153 -1.80 -2.75 -19.20
N ALA A 154 -1.17 -2.96 -18.03
CA ALA A 154 -0.94 -4.30 -17.52
C ALA A 154 -2.25 -5.09 -17.49
N LYS A 155 -2.23 -6.38 -17.83
CA LYS A 155 -3.43 -7.22 -17.89
C LYS A 155 -3.52 -8.13 -16.67
N ASP A 156 -4.73 -8.36 -16.17
CA ASP A 156 -4.97 -9.34 -15.10
C ASP A 156 -4.95 -10.77 -15.67
N GLU A 157 -5.12 -11.77 -14.82
CA GLU A 157 -5.17 -13.18 -15.22
C GLU A 157 -6.30 -13.49 -16.22
N SER A 158 -7.32 -12.64 -16.28
CA SER A 158 -8.43 -12.72 -17.24
C SER A 158 -8.22 -11.86 -18.49
N GLY A 159 -7.04 -11.25 -18.66
CA GLY A 159 -6.70 -10.41 -19.80
C GLY A 159 -7.32 -9.01 -19.78
N ARG A 160 -7.94 -8.58 -18.68
CA ARG A 160 -8.60 -7.26 -18.55
C ARG A 160 -7.58 -6.19 -18.18
N THR A 161 -7.73 -4.98 -18.72
CA THR A 161 -6.91 -3.81 -18.34
C THR A 161 -7.53 -3.05 -17.16
N PRO A 162 -6.75 -2.22 -16.44
CA PRO A 162 -7.26 -1.32 -15.42
C PRO A 162 -8.34 -0.37 -15.93
N LEU A 163 -8.22 0.07 -17.19
CA LEU A 163 -9.23 0.91 -17.83
C LEU A 163 -10.58 0.18 -17.94
N ARG A 164 -10.57 -1.11 -18.31
CA ARG A 164 -11.80 -1.94 -18.35
C ARG A 164 -12.42 -2.06 -16.97
N TRP A 165 -11.60 -2.27 -15.93
CA TRP A 165 -12.08 -2.29 -14.55
C TRP A 165 -12.73 -0.97 -14.11
N ALA A 166 -12.12 0.17 -14.46
CA ALA A 166 -12.67 1.48 -14.13
C ALA A 166 -14.05 1.71 -14.79
N VAL A 167 -14.21 1.27 -16.04
CA VAL A 167 -15.49 1.30 -16.77
C VAL A 167 -16.52 0.35 -16.14
N THR A 168 -16.17 -0.91 -15.86
CA THR A 168 -17.06 -1.87 -15.17
C THR A 168 -17.53 -1.34 -13.82
N ARG A 169 -16.68 -0.59 -13.12
CA ARG A 169 -17.01 0.02 -11.83
C ARG A 169 -17.83 1.30 -11.94
N LEU A 170 -18.05 1.84 -13.13
CA LEU A 170 -18.71 3.12 -13.39
C LEU A 170 -17.97 4.27 -12.68
N SER A 171 -16.64 4.29 -12.83
CA SER A 171 -15.75 5.23 -12.14
C SER A 171 -15.13 6.24 -13.12
N PRO A 172 -15.88 7.26 -13.59
CA PRO A 172 -15.42 8.18 -14.63
C PRO A 172 -14.13 8.91 -14.23
N ASN A 173 -14.01 9.35 -12.97
CA ASN A 173 -12.79 10.00 -12.49
C ASN A 173 -11.55 9.11 -12.58
N ILE A 174 -11.70 7.79 -12.46
CA ILE A 174 -10.59 6.85 -12.59
C ILE A 174 -10.30 6.54 -14.06
N VAL A 175 -11.34 6.50 -14.90
CA VAL A 175 -11.18 6.46 -16.37
C VAL A 175 -10.31 7.64 -16.81
N ASP A 176 -10.65 8.85 -16.41
CA ASP A 176 -9.89 10.06 -16.74
C ASP A 176 -8.43 9.94 -16.27
N VAL A 177 -8.21 9.53 -15.02
CA VAL A 177 -6.84 9.34 -14.48
C VAL A 177 -6.04 8.33 -15.29
N LEU A 178 -6.64 7.20 -15.69
CA LEU A 178 -5.93 6.19 -16.47
C LEU A 178 -5.62 6.69 -17.89
N LEU A 179 -6.56 7.39 -18.53
CA LEU A 179 -6.37 7.98 -19.86
C LEU A 179 -5.29 9.08 -19.86
N ASP A 180 -5.33 9.97 -18.86
CA ASP A 180 -4.33 11.03 -18.67
C ASP A 180 -2.92 10.47 -18.47
N ASN A 181 -2.81 9.21 -18.03
CA ASN A 181 -1.55 8.51 -17.79
C ASN A 181 -1.22 7.46 -18.87
N GLY A 182 -1.87 7.54 -20.02
CA GLY A 182 -1.49 6.79 -21.21
C GLY A 182 -2.12 5.40 -21.36
N ALA A 183 -3.26 5.15 -20.71
CA ALA A 183 -4.05 3.95 -21.01
C ALA A 183 -4.50 3.93 -22.48
N ASP A 184 -4.21 2.84 -23.18
CA ASP A 184 -4.52 2.68 -24.59
C ASP A 184 -6.02 2.39 -24.83
N LEU A 185 -6.62 3.23 -25.69
CA LEU A 185 -8.01 3.06 -26.15
C LEU A 185 -8.12 2.22 -27.42
N SER A 186 -7.05 2.05 -28.19
CA SER A 186 -7.10 1.36 -29.49
C SER A 186 -7.37 -0.14 -29.35
N SER A 187 -6.90 -0.74 -28.25
CA SER A 187 -7.13 -2.14 -27.90
C SER A 187 -8.23 -2.33 -26.84
N PHE A 188 -8.98 -1.26 -26.50
CA PHE A 188 -9.98 -1.30 -25.45
C PHE A 188 -11.22 -2.11 -25.86
N VAL A 189 -11.59 -3.07 -25.02
CA VAL A 189 -12.80 -3.88 -25.18
C VAL A 189 -13.79 -3.50 -24.10
N PHE A 190 -14.97 -3.03 -24.52
CA PHE A 190 -16.04 -2.66 -23.59
C PHE A 190 -16.47 -3.86 -22.73
N PRO A 191 -16.72 -3.65 -21.42
CA PRO A 191 -17.30 -4.69 -20.58
C PRO A 191 -18.68 -5.10 -21.08
N THR A 192 -18.97 -6.39 -20.93
CA THR A 192 -20.26 -7.03 -21.19
C THR A 192 -21.17 -6.95 -19.97
N GLU A 193 -22.46 -7.25 -20.12
CA GLU A 193 -23.41 -7.26 -19.00
C GLU A 193 -22.96 -8.16 -17.83
N SER A 194 -22.33 -9.30 -18.11
CA SER A 194 -21.80 -10.19 -17.07
C SER A 194 -20.68 -9.55 -16.25
N ASP A 195 -19.86 -8.69 -16.85
CA ASP A 195 -18.81 -7.97 -16.13
C ASP A 195 -19.41 -7.02 -15.08
N PHE A 196 -20.57 -6.41 -15.39
CA PHE A 196 -21.29 -5.55 -14.44
C PHE A 196 -22.05 -6.36 -13.38
N ALA A 197 -22.45 -7.60 -13.68
CA ALA A 197 -23.13 -8.48 -12.73
C ALA A 197 -22.19 -8.95 -11.59
N GLU A 198 -20.90 -9.20 -11.88
CA GLU A 198 -19.89 -9.53 -10.86
C GLU A 198 -19.78 -8.44 -9.76
N LYS A 199 -20.01 -7.16 -10.12
CA LYS A 199 -20.04 -6.04 -9.16
C LYS A 199 -21.18 -6.16 -8.15
N LEU A 200 -22.34 -6.67 -8.57
CA LEU A 200 -23.52 -6.80 -7.71
C LEU A 200 -23.41 -8.00 -6.74
N ALA A 201 -22.53 -8.96 -7.05
CA ALA A 201 -22.33 -10.17 -6.25
C ALA A 201 -21.21 -10.06 -5.18
N ALA A 202 -20.32 -9.06 -5.27
CA ALA A 202 -19.24 -8.88 -4.30
C ALA A 202 -19.73 -8.22 -2.99
N PRO A 203 -19.39 -8.77 -1.80
CA PRO A 203 -19.77 -8.17 -0.53
C PRO A 203 -19.14 -6.77 -0.35
N ARG A 204 -19.93 -5.83 0.18
CA ARG A 204 -19.53 -4.43 0.44
C ARG A 204 -18.53 -4.32 1.59
#